data_AF-A0A9X6W2S9-F1
#
_entry.id   AF-A0A9X6W2S9-F1
#
_cell.length_a   1.000
_cell.length_b   1.000
_cell.length_c   1.000
_cell.angle_alpha   90.00
_cell.angle_beta   90.00
_cell.angle_gamma   90.00
#
_symmetry.space_group_name_H-M   'P 1'
#
loop_
_entity.id
_entity.type
_entity.pdbx_description
1 polymer ?
#
loop_
_entity_poly.entity_id
_entity_poly.type
_entity_poly.pdbx_seq_one_letter_code
_entity_poly.pdbx_strand_id
1 'polypeptide(L)'
;MNYYEDEIALLLKEELSIMYGISNFDVLYRYVVLRFGCDSIDDKKKKEEFIYKKNFIQFILNELQIEVKKDKVNYKGEFISINPIIGSCFANAIEDWCFSSTFYPVTTEEGIPKDVTTYLSDLEKDLVKRAKKKNRKYKKESDYWYRVKYEYLMLLNELFQVQISSPNRIRGFACVDDRVSIKTLESRYIQMFISDIQYSSNVELITEAMLEEYMKRNLSLVESGLRLIATQYMLPKGRVDILAKDSNGVYVVIELKVEEDTDIVWQSLYYRNEIKRIKNVNEVRFITVMPKCEDHIFDSLQSVGGVEVFEYIPMIKNEQLIKVQFKKKSTGTTNITNVA
;
A
#
# COMPACT_ATOMS: atom_id res chain seq x y z
N MET A 1 38.02 -16.59 -14.83
CA MET A 1 37.77 -17.57 -13.75
C MET A 1 37.34 -16.74 -12.55
N ASN A 2 36.05 -16.77 -12.19
CA ASN A 2 35.52 -15.95 -11.09
C ASN A 2 36.02 -16.54 -9.77
N TYR A 3 36.92 -15.83 -9.09
CA TYR A 3 37.65 -16.33 -7.92
C TYR A 3 36.76 -16.66 -6.70
N TYR A 4 35.48 -16.26 -6.74
CA TYR A 4 34.54 -16.35 -5.62
C TYR A 4 33.27 -17.14 -5.94
N GLU A 5 33.20 -17.84 -7.08
CA GLU A 5 31.96 -18.47 -7.52
C GLU A 5 31.41 -19.49 -6.53
N ASP A 6 32.21 -20.49 -6.16
CA ASP A 6 31.84 -21.52 -5.19
C ASP A 6 31.55 -20.92 -3.80
N GLU A 7 32.35 -19.93 -3.39
CA GLU A 7 32.19 -19.25 -2.10
C GLU A 7 30.85 -18.51 -2.03
N ILE A 8 30.52 -17.73 -3.07
CA ILE A 8 29.26 -16.99 -3.15
C ILE A 8 28.09 -17.96 -3.21
N ALA A 9 28.15 -19.00 -4.05
CA ALA A 9 27.10 -20.00 -4.15
C ALA A 9 26.83 -20.66 -2.78
N LEU A 10 27.88 -21.04 -2.05
CA LEU A 10 27.74 -21.63 -0.72
C LEU A 10 27.12 -20.64 0.28
N LEU A 11 27.60 -19.40 0.32
CA LEU A 11 27.09 -18.37 1.21
C LEU A 11 25.60 -18.06 0.98
N LEU A 12 25.18 -17.89 -0.28
CA LEU A 12 23.78 -17.63 -0.60
C LEU A 12 22.90 -18.79 -0.16
N LYS A 13 23.35 -20.03 -0.40
CA LYS A 13 22.64 -21.25 0.03
C LYS A 13 22.48 -21.31 1.55
N GLU A 14 23.57 -21.10 2.29
CA GLU A 14 23.56 -21.16 3.77
C GLU A 14 22.62 -20.10 4.36
N GLU A 15 22.69 -18.87 3.86
CA GLU A 15 21.89 -17.76 4.38
C GLU A 15 20.41 -17.91 4.02
N LEU A 16 20.07 -18.43 2.83
CA LEU A 16 18.69 -18.79 2.50
C LEU A 16 18.18 -19.92 3.40
N SER A 17 18.99 -20.94 3.67
CA SER A 17 18.66 -22.04 4.58
C SER A 17 18.37 -21.53 5.99
N ILE A 18 19.20 -20.63 6.51
CA ILE A 18 18.99 -20.00 7.83
C ILE A 18 17.72 -19.14 7.82
N MET A 19 17.58 -18.26 6.82
CA MET A 19 16.46 -17.32 6.75
C MET A 19 15.11 -18.02 6.75
N TYR A 20 14.98 -19.12 6.00
CA TYR A 20 13.73 -19.88 5.88
C TYR A 20 13.63 -21.09 6.80
N GLY A 21 14.69 -21.43 7.55
CA GLY A 21 14.70 -22.61 8.42
C GLY A 21 14.60 -23.95 7.68
N ILE A 22 15.04 -24.02 6.41
CA ILE A 22 14.99 -25.24 5.59
C ILE A 22 16.40 -25.78 5.39
N SER A 23 16.68 -26.94 5.97
CA SER A 23 17.99 -27.61 5.88
C SER A 23 18.19 -28.44 4.61
N ASN A 24 17.12 -29.06 4.08
CA ASN A 24 17.19 -29.79 2.83
C ASN A 24 17.21 -28.80 1.65
N PHE A 25 18.32 -28.79 0.90
CA PHE A 25 18.51 -27.79 -0.15
C PHE A 25 17.54 -27.93 -1.33
N ASP A 26 17.16 -29.15 -1.70
CA ASP A 26 16.21 -29.36 -2.81
C ASP A 26 14.82 -28.81 -2.43
N VAL A 27 14.41 -29.02 -1.17
CA VAL A 27 13.18 -28.44 -0.62
C VAL A 27 13.29 -26.90 -0.56
N LEU A 28 14.43 -26.37 -0.11
CA LEU A 28 14.67 -24.93 -0.07
C LEU A 28 14.59 -24.31 -1.46
N TYR A 29 15.27 -24.89 -2.44
CA TYR A 29 15.28 -24.38 -3.81
C TYR A 29 13.87 -24.34 -4.40
N ARG A 30 13.10 -25.42 -4.23
CA ARG A 30 11.68 -25.49 -4.64
C ARG A 30 10.84 -24.38 -3.99
N TYR A 31 11.02 -24.17 -2.69
CA TYR A 31 10.36 -23.11 -1.95
C TYR A 31 10.73 -21.71 -2.50
N VAL A 32 12.01 -21.44 -2.75
CA VAL A 32 12.50 -20.17 -3.32
C VAL A 32 11.95 -19.94 -4.73
N VAL A 33 11.88 -20.96 -5.58
CA VAL A 33 11.27 -20.88 -6.93
C VAL A 33 9.79 -20.49 -6.83
N LEU A 34 9.03 -21.08 -5.90
CA LEU A 34 7.62 -20.73 -5.69
C LEU A 34 7.45 -19.30 -5.16
N ARG A 35 8.34 -18.83 -4.26
CA ARG A 35 8.35 -17.42 -3.83
C ARG A 35 8.61 -16.47 -4.99
N PHE A 36 9.55 -16.79 -5.88
CA PHE A 36 9.79 -16.00 -7.09
C PHE A 36 8.57 -16.01 -8.03
N GLY A 37 7.91 -17.17 -8.18
CA GLY A 37 6.65 -17.29 -8.91
C GLY A 37 5.58 -16.34 -8.37
N CYS A 38 5.45 -16.25 -7.04
CA CYS A 38 4.60 -15.28 -6.35
C CYS A 38 4.94 -13.83 -6.71
N ASP A 39 6.21 -13.44 -6.60
CA ASP A 39 6.63 -12.04 -6.82
C ASP A 39 6.35 -11.54 -8.23
N SER A 40 6.30 -12.47 -9.18
CA SER A 40 6.11 -12.23 -10.59
C SER A 40 4.74 -12.71 -11.13
N ILE A 41 3.77 -13.00 -10.25
CA ILE A 41 2.45 -13.60 -10.59
C ILE A 41 1.58 -12.73 -11.54
N ASP A 42 1.76 -11.42 -11.48
CA ASP A 42 1.03 -10.40 -12.23
C ASP A 42 1.87 -9.74 -13.34
N ASP A 43 3.13 -10.18 -13.49
CA ASP A 43 4.01 -9.72 -14.57
C ASP A 43 3.68 -10.45 -15.88
N LYS A 44 3.33 -9.68 -16.90
CA LYS A 44 2.94 -10.17 -18.23
C LYS A 44 4.14 -10.43 -19.15
N LYS A 45 5.38 -10.09 -18.75
CA LYS A 45 6.57 -10.13 -19.62
C LYS A 45 7.40 -11.42 -19.56
N LYS A 46 6.87 -12.52 -19.00
CA LYS A 46 7.59 -13.79 -18.77
C LYS A 46 7.77 -14.68 -20.03
N LYS A 47 8.50 -14.25 -21.06
CA LYS A 47 8.73 -15.15 -22.23
C LYS A 47 10.17 -15.37 -22.66
N GLU A 48 11.13 -14.59 -22.17
CA GLU A 48 12.53 -14.77 -22.54
C GLU A 48 13.33 -15.36 -21.38
N GLU A 49 14.06 -16.45 -21.65
CA GLU A 49 14.84 -17.20 -20.66
C GLU A 49 15.89 -16.32 -19.97
N PHE A 50 16.57 -15.45 -20.73
CA PHE A 50 17.55 -14.51 -20.21
C PHE A 50 16.94 -13.58 -19.15
N ILE A 51 15.76 -13.02 -19.44
CA ILE A 51 15.03 -12.12 -18.54
C ILE A 51 14.60 -12.88 -17.28
N TYR A 52 14.11 -14.12 -17.44
CA TYR A 52 13.71 -14.96 -16.32
C TYR A 52 14.89 -15.25 -15.38
N LYS A 53 16.02 -15.72 -15.91
CA LYS A 53 17.23 -16.02 -15.11
C LYS A 53 17.75 -14.77 -14.39
N LYS A 54 17.83 -13.63 -15.08
CA LYS A 54 18.26 -12.36 -14.49
C LYS A 54 17.34 -11.94 -13.34
N ASN A 55 16.02 -12.01 -13.55
CA ASN A 55 15.04 -11.64 -12.54
C ASN A 55 15.09 -12.57 -11.32
N PHE A 56 15.35 -13.87 -11.53
CA PHE A 56 15.48 -14.83 -10.44
C PHE A 56 16.74 -14.59 -9.60
N ILE A 57 17.88 -14.31 -10.24
CA ILE A 57 19.11 -13.89 -9.55
C ILE A 57 18.84 -12.62 -8.72
N GLN A 58 18.24 -11.60 -9.34
CA GLN A 58 17.88 -10.36 -8.66
C GLN A 58 16.93 -10.60 -7.48
N PHE A 59 15.97 -11.50 -7.63
CA PHE A 59 15.03 -11.87 -6.57
C PHE A 59 15.75 -12.47 -5.36
N ILE A 60 16.65 -13.44 -5.57
CA ILE A 60 17.44 -14.06 -4.49
C ILE A 60 18.29 -13.01 -3.76
N LEU A 61 18.99 -12.17 -4.51
CA LEU A 61 19.81 -11.09 -3.94
C LEU A 61 18.96 -10.10 -3.12
N ASN A 62 17.74 -9.80 -3.58
CA ASN A 62 16.81 -8.93 -2.86
C ASN A 62 16.29 -9.57 -1.56
N GLU A 63 15.96 -10.88 -1.58
CA GLU A 63 15.54 -11.59 -0.36
C GLU A 63 16.65 -11.57 0.71
N LEU A 64 17.92 -11.67 0.28
CA LEU A 64 19.10 -11.58 1.14
C LEU A 64 19.60 -10.15 1.38
N GLN A 65 18.91 -9.14 0.84
CA GLN A 65 19.23 -7.72 0.97
C GLN A 65 20.65 -7.34 0.55
N ILE A 66 21.15 -8.03 -0.47
CA ILE A 66 22.41 -7.71 -1.12
C ILE A 66 22.17 -6.55 -2.08
N GLU A 67 22.99 -5.51 -1.98
CA GLU A 67 22.85 -4.33 -2.82
C GLU A 67 23.29 -4.62 -4.27
N VAL A 68 22.38 -4.37 -5.22
CA VAL A 68 22.68 -4.42 -6.66
C VAL A 68 22.71 -3.01 -7.23
N LYS A 69 23.84 -2.61 -7.81
CA LYS A 69 24.04 -1.32 -8.48
C LYS A 69 24.44 -1.56 -9.93
N LYS A 70 23.64 -1.06 -10.88
CA LYS A 70 23.90 -1.17 -12.33
C LYS A 70 24.22 -2.61 -12.77
N ASP A 71 23.37 -3.57 -12.39
CA ASP A 71 23.54 -5.01 -12.67
C ASP A 71 24.83 -5.63 -12.14
N LYS A 72 25.39 -5.05 -11.06
CA LYS A 72 26.57 -5.57 -10.36
C LYS A 72 26.38 -5.56 -8.85
N VAL A 73 27.01 -6.52 -8.21
CA VAL A 73 27.12 -6.66 -6.75
C VAL A 73 28.56 -6.42 -6.35
N ASN A 74 28.80 -5.72 -5.25
CA ASN A 74 30.13 -5.62 -4.67
C ASN A 74 30.32 -6.74 -3.64
N TYR A 75 31.30 -7.62 -3.89
CA TYR A 75 31.72 -8.66 -2.98
C TYR A 75 33.23 -8.56 -2.72
N LYS A 76 33.62 -8.33 -1.47
CA LYS A 76 35.02 -8.14 -1.03
C LYS A 76 35.79 -7.09 -1.85
N GLY A 77 35.11 -6.04 -2.31
CA GLY A 77 35.68 -4.96 -3.13
C GLY A 77 35.59 -5.19 -4.63
N GLU A 78 35.23 -6.40 -5.07
CA GLU A 78 35.10 -6.75 -6.49
C GLU A 78 33.66 -6.60 -6.99
N PHE A 79 33.49 -6.05 -8.20
CA PHE A 79 32.17 -5.87 -8.81
C PHE A 79 31.80 -7.03 -9.73
N ILE A 80 30.89 -7.88 -9.27
CA ILE A 80 30.46 -9.10 -9.95
C ILE A 80 29.14 -8.83 -10.68
N SER A 81 29.04 -9.17 -11.96
CA SER A 81 27.81 -8.96 -12.73
C SER A 81 26.75 -10.01 -12.42
N ILE A 82 25.49 -9.57 -12.37
CA ILE A 82 24.31 -10.43 -12.23
C ILE A 82 23.67 -10.83 -13.58
N ASN A 83 24.20 -10.32 -14.70
CA ASN A 83 23.66 -10.66 -16.01
C ASN A 83 23.96 -12.13 -16.33
N PRO A 84 22.95 -12.93 -16.72
CA PRO A 84 23.10 -14.38 -16.89
C PRO A 84 23.75 -14.72 -18.22
N ILE A 85 25.00 -14.31 -18.38
CA ILE A 85 25.87 -14.67 -19.50
C ILE A 85 26.66 -15.92 -19.08
N ILE A 86 27.01 -16.76 -20.04
CA ILE A 86 27.82 -17.97 -19.83
C ILE A 86 29.06 -17.64 -19.01
N GLY A 87 29.30 -18.39 -17.94
CA GLY A 87 30.44 -18.20 -17.04
C GLY A 87 30.29 -17.05 -16.04
N SER A 88 29.09 -16.48 -15.91
CA SER A 88 28.78 -15.54 -14.82
C SER A 88 28.51 -16.28 -13.52
N CYS A 89 29.12 -15.80 -12.43
CA CYS A 89 29.10 -16.44 -11.12
C CYS A 89 27.68 -16.80 -10.64
N PHE A 90 26.73 -15.86 -10.71
CA PHE A 90 25.37 -16.11 -10.24
C PHE A 90 24.58 -17.04 -11.17
N ALA A 91 24.79 -16.99 -12.49
CA ALA A 91 24.08 -17.88 -13.40
C ALA A 91 24.51 -19.33 -13.21
N ASN A 92 25.82 -19.58 -13.11
CA ASN A 92 26.37 -20.90 -12.87
C ASN A 92 25.84 -21.49 -11.55
N ALA A 93 25.87 -20.69 -10.46
CA ALA A 93 25.33 -21.13 -9.17
C ALA A 93 23.85 -21.56 -9.25
N ILE A 94 23.01 -20.77 -9.93
CA ILE A 94 21.59 -21.07 -10.08
C ILE A 94 21.36 -22.29 -11.00
N GLU A 95 22.13 -22.43 -12.07
CA GLU A 95 22.04 -23.57 -12.97
C GLU A 95 22.40 -24.88 -12.25
N ASP A 96 23.46 -24.86 -11.44
CA ASP A 96 23.85 -26.00 -10.61
C ASP A 96 22.77 -26.37 -9.59
N TRP A 97 22.15 -25.39 -8.92
CA TRP A 97 21.07 -25.63 -7.96
C TRP A 97 19.81 -26.16 -8.64
N CYS A 98 19.47 -25.62 -9.81
CA CYS A 98 18.35 -26.08 -10.62
C CYS A 98 18.57 -27.54 -11.00
N PHE A 99 19.74 -27.85 -11.57
CA PHE A 99 20.13 -29.18 -11.96
C PHE A 99 20.08 -30.15 -10.77
N SER A 100 20.70 -29.79 -9.62
CA SER A 100 20.70 -30.61 -8.42
C SER A 100 19.27 -30.93 -7.93
N SER A 101 18.39 -29.92 -7.88
CA SER A 101 17.05 -30.05 -7.33
C SER A 101 16.08 -30.89 -8.17
N THR A 102 16.41 -31.08 -9.46
CA THR A 102 15.59 -31.81 -10.44
C THR A 102 15.95 -33.30 -10.57
N PHE A 103 17.07 -33.76 -9.99
CA PHE A 103 17.48 -35.16 -10.06
C PHE A 103 16.49 -36.13 -9.41
N TYR A 104 15.78 -35.69 -8.37
CA TYR A 104 14.90 -36.54 -7.59
C TYR A 104 13.44 -36.08 -7.72
N PRO A 105 12.55 -36.92 -8.29
CA PRO A 105 11.13 -36.59 -8.41
C PRO A 105 10.49 -36.41 -7.03
N VAL A 106 9.40 -35.64 -6.98
CA VAL A 106 8.60 -35.47 -5.78
C VAL A 106 7.61 -36.62 -5.69
N THR A 107 7.60 -37.34 -4.57
CA THR A 107 6.57 -38.34 -4.31
C THR A 107 5.29 -37.66 -3.84
N THR A 108 4.17 -37.89 -4.53
CA THR A 108 2.85 -37.38 -4.11
C THR A 108 2.36 -38.11 -2.86
N GLU A 109 1.29 -37.60 -2.24
CA GLU A 109 0.61 -38.29 -1.12
C GLU A 109 0.14 -39.71 -1.49
N GLU A 110 -0.12 -39.95 -2.78
CA GLU A 110 -0.51 -41.25 -3.34
C GLU A 110 0.69 -42.16 -3.64
N GLY A 111 1.91 -41.74 -3.30
CA GLY A 111 3.14 -42.49 -3.55
C GLY A 111 3.65 -42.41 -5.00
N ILE A 112 3.07 -41.55 -5.83
CA ILE A 112 3.40 -41.48 -7.26
C ILE A 112 4.56 -40.49 -7.47
N PRO A 113 5.65 -40.89 -8.15
CA PRO A 113 6.71 -39.97 -8.52
C PRO A 113 6.22 -38.94 -9.52
N LYS A 114 6.51 -37.67 -9.25
CA LYS A 114 6.17 -36.54 -10.12
C LYS A 114 7.43 -35.75 -10.45
N ASP A 115 7.59 -35.43 -11.72
CA ASP A 115 8.62 -34.51 -12.19
C ASP A 115 8.55 -33.17 -11.44
N VAL A 116 9.70 -32.64 -11.04
CA VAL A 116 9.80 -31.44 -10.18
C VAL A 116 9.20 -30.22 -10.87
N THR A 117 9.44 -30.05 -12.18
CA THR A 117 8.89 -28.91 -12.93
C THR A 117 7.37 -28.95 -12.95
N THR A 118 6.82 -30.14 -13.21
CA THR A 118 5.37 -30.39 -13.21
C THR A 118 4.78 -30.17 -11.83
N TYR A 119 5.44 -30.68 -10.78
CA TYR A 119 5.05 -30.47 -9.39
C TYR A 119 4.98 -28.97 -9.03
N LEU A 120 6.03 -28.20 -9.34
CA LEU A 120 6.07 -26.76 -9.02
C LEU A 120 5.00 -25.97 -9.77
N SER A 121 4.80 -26.25 -11.07
CA SER A 121 3.75 -25.60 -11.87
C SER A 121 2.35 -25.84 -11.28
N ASP A 122 2.05 -27.07 -10.90
CA ASP A 122 0.72 -27.42 -10.39
C ASP A 122 0.49 -26.82 -9.00
N LEU A 123 1.51 -26.85 -8.15
CA LEU A 123 1.45 -26.23 -6.83
C LEU A 123 1.31 -24.71 -6.92
N GLU A 124 2.05 -24.04 -7.81
CA GLU A 124 1.92 -22.61 -8.05
C GLU A 124 0.48 -22.27 -8.45
N LYS A 125 -0.11 -22.99 -9.43
CA LYS A 125 -1.49 -22.79 -9.88
C LYS A 125 -2.51 -22.93 -8.75
N ASP A 126 -2.35 -23.93 -7.88
CA ASP A 126 -3.24 -24.12 -6.73
C ASP A 126 -3.12 -22.95 -5.74
N LEU A 127 -1.90 -22.58 -5.36
CA LEU A 127 -1.64 -21.45 -4.46
C LEU A 127 -2.23 -20.14 -5.00
N VAL A 128 -2.02 -19.85 -6.30
CA VAL A 128 -2.63 -18.68 -6.97
C VAL A 128 -4.15 -18.72 -6.88
N LYS A 129 -4.77 -19.87 -7.18
CA LYS A 129 -6.22 -20.04 -7.17
C LYS A 129 -6.80 -19.79 -5.77
N ARG A 130 -6.18 -20.38 -4.74
CA ARG A 130 -6.58 -20.21 -3.33
C ARG A 130 -6.44 -18.75 -2.86
N ALA A 131 -5.29 -18.14 -3.14
CA ALA A 131 -5.02 -16.75 -2.77
C ALA A 131 -6.00 -15.76 -3.42
N LYS A 132 -6.29 -15.93 -4.72
CA LYS A 132 -7.30 -15.12 -5.43
C LYS A 132 -8.71 -15.32 -4.89
N LYS A 133 -9.08 -16.56 -4.53
CA LYS A 133 -10.40 -16.88 -3.96
C LYS A 133 -10.63 -16.14 -2.65
N LYS A 134 -9.65 -16.15 -1.74
CA LYS A 134 -9.76 -15.47 -0.43
C LYS A 134 -9.83 -13.94 -0.57
N ASN A 135 -9.15 -13.38 -1.58
CA ASN A 135 -9.11 -11.94 -1.84
C ASN A 135 -10.13 -11.44 -2.87
N ARG A 136 -11.11 -12.26 -3.25
CA ARG A 136 -12.09 -11.94 -4.32
C ARG A 136 -12.83 -10.61 -4.09
N LYS A 137 -13.11 -10.26 -2.84
CA LYS A 137 -13.79 -9.00 -2.48
C LYS A 137 -13.00 -7.74 -2.84
N TYR A 138 -11.68 -7.83 -2.91
CA TYR A 138 -10.78 -6.71 -3.20
C TYR A 138 -10.41 -6.60 -4.69
N LYS A 139 -11.07 -7.34 -5.59
CA LYS A 139 -10.67 -7.43 -7.01
C LYS A 139 -10.64 -6.09 -7.75
N LYS A 140 -11.40 -5.09 -7.27
CA LYS A 140 -11.45 -3.74 -7.84
C LYS A 140 -10.45 -2.78 -7.20
N GLU A 141 -9.82 -3.17 -6.11
CA GLU A 141 -8.88 -2.32 -5.39
C GLU A 141 -7.53 -2.28 -6.10
N SER A 142 -6.88 -1.12 -6.04
CA SER A 142 -5.55 -0.93 -6.63
C SER A 142 -4.47 -1.82 -6.01
N ASP A 143 -4.70 -2.30 -4.78
CA ASP A 143 -3.77 -3.12 -4.00
C ASP A 143 -4.04 -4.64 -4.11
N TYR A 144 -5.01 -5.04 -4.95
CA TYR A 144 -5.48 -6.42 -5.07
C TYR A 144 -4.35 -7.44 -5.20
N TRP A 145 -3.37 -7.16 -6.07
CA TRP A 145 -2.28 -8.10 -6.32
C TRP A 145 -1.32 -8.21 -5.14
N TYR A 146 -1.10 -7.17 -4.35
CA TYR A 146 -0.30 -7.27 -3.13
C TYR A 146 -0.99 -8.15 -2.09
N ARG A 147 -2.32 -8.06 -1.97
CA ARG A 147 -3.12 -8.95 -1.10
C ARG A 147 -3.05 -10.41 -1.55
N VAL A 148 -3.15 -10.65 -2.86
CA VAL A 148 -2.99 -11.99 -3.44
C VAL A 148 -1.59 -12.54 -3.20
N LYS A 149 -0.54 -11.74 -3.44
CA LYS A 149 0.85 -12.15 -3.21
C LYS A 149 1.12 -12.48 -1.74
N TYR A 150 0.67 -11.63 -0.81
CA TYR A 150 0.81 -11.91 0.61
C TYR A 150 0.09 -13.19 1.02
N GLU A 151 -1.17 -13.38 0.60
CA GLU A 151 -1.90 -14.61 0.92
C GLU A 151 -1.24 -15.85 0.32
N TYR A 152 -0.72 -15.75 -0.91
CA TYR A 152 0.07 -16.82 -1.51
C TYR A 152 1.25 -17.20 -0.62
N LEU A 153 2.02 -16.21 -0.14
CA LEU A 153 3.18 -16.46 0.73
C LEU A 153 2.75 -17.09 2.06
N MET A 154 1.64 -16.67 2.65
CA MET A 154 1.13 -17.29 3.89
C MET A 154 0.80 -18.77 3.69
N LEU A 155 0.10 -19.11 2.61
CA LEU A 155 -0.21 -20.50 2.25
C LEU A 155 1.06 -21.31 1.95
N LEU A 156 2.05 -20.70 1.29
CA LEU A 156 3.32 -21.35 0.98
C LEU A 156 4.13 -21.61 2.26
N ASN A 157 4.20 -20.64 3.17
CA ASN A 157 4.91 -20.76 4.44
C ASN A 157 4.29 -21.85 5.31
N GLU A 158 2.96 -21.92 5.36
CA GLU A 158 2.23 -22.99 6.04
C GLU A 158 2.58 -24.37 5.46
N LEU A 159 2.54 -24.50 4.12
CA LEU A 159 2.81 -25.76 3.42
C LEU A 159 4.24 -26.28 3.68
N PHE A 160 5.22 -25.39 3.68
CA PHE A 160 6.63 -25.74 3.91
C PHE A 160 7.03 -25.65 5.39
N GLN A 161 6.09 -25.34 6.30
CA GLN A 161 6.30 -25.17 7.73
C GLN A 161 7.40 -24.15 8.06
N VAL A 162 7.50 -23.09 7.26
CA VAL A 162 8.53 -22.06 7.35
C VAL A 162 8.13 -20.99 8.37
N GLN A 163 9.05 -20.69 9.27
CA GLN A 163 9.03 -19.48 10.10
C GLN A 163 10.16 -18.57 9.62
N ILE A 164 9.80 -17.47 8.97
CA ILE A 164 10.79 -16.59 8.33
C ILE A 164 11.50 -15.77 9.38
N SER A 165 12.83 -15.85 9.39
CA SER A 165 13.69 -14.95 10.15
C SER A 165 14.10 -13.75 9.29
N SER A 166 14.52 -12.66 9.94
CA SER A 166 15.06 -11.53 9.19
C SER A 166 16.39 -11.94 8.55
N PRO A 167 16.67 -11.54 7.29
CA PRO A 167 17.93 -11.89 6.66
C PRO A 167 19.11 -11.27 7.43
N ASN A 168 20.18 -12.06 7.55
CA ASN A 168 21.42 -11.60 8.18
C ASN A 168 22.22 -10.73 7.20
N ARG A 169 23.12 -9.93 7.75
CA ARG A 169 24.18 -9.31 6.94
C ARG A 169 25.18 -10.37 6.54
N ILE A 170 25.33 -10.55 5.24
CA ILE A 170 26.28 -11.52 4.68
C ILE A 170 27.64 -10.84 4.56
N ARG A 171 28.61 -11.32 5.34
CA ARG A 171 29.97 -10.77 5.35
C ARG A 171 30.57 -10.80 3.94
N GLY A 172 31.15 -9.67 3.54
CA GLY A 172 31.80 -9.54 2.23
C GLY A 172 30.92 -8.85 1.19
N PHE A 173 29.59 -8.87 1.33
CA PHE A 173 28.71 -8.09 0.47
C PHE A 173 28.55 -6.65 0.97
N ALA A 174 28.40 -5.71 0.06
CA ALA A 174 27.87 -4.40 0.39
C ALA A 174 26.37 -4.52 0.73
N CYS A 175 25.98 -4.05 1.92
CA CYS A 175 24.59 -4.00 2.35
C CYS A 175 23.95 -2.65 1.98
N VAL A 176 22.62 -2.67 1.86
CA VAL A 176 21.81 -1.45 1.81
C VAL A 176 21.99 -0.67 3.13
N ASP A 177 22.08 0.67 3.06
CA ASP A 177 22.31 1.60 4.18
C ASP A 177 21.60 1.18 5.49
N ASP A 178 22.33 1.22 6.62
CA ASP A 178 21.89 0.88 7.98
C ASP A 178 20.58 1.55 8.42
N ARG A 179 20.20 2.66 7.78
CA ARG A 179 18.96 3.39 8.04
C ARG A 179 17.72 2.75 7.41
N VAL A 180 17.88 1.77 6.53
CA VAL A 180 16.77 1.07 5.87
C VAL A 180 16.41 -0.17 6.69
N SER A 181 15.17 -0.20 7.21
CA SER A 181 14.61 -1.37 7.87
C SER A 181 14.68 -2.59 6.95
N ILE A 182 15.43 -3.60 7.41
CA ILE A 182 15.47 -4.96 6.87
C ILE A 182 14.04 -5.51 6.86
N LYS A 183 13.51 -5.87 5.69
CA LYS A 183 12.11 -6.31 5.52
C LYS A 183 12.03 -7.58 4.67
N THR A 184 11.28 -8.56 5.15
CA THR A 184 10.91 -9.75 4.38
C THR A 184 9.95 -9.41 3.24
N LEU A 185 9.83 -10.28 2.23
CA LEU A 185 8.86 -10.13 1.13
C LEU A 185 7.43 -9.94 1.63
N GLU A 186 7.04 -10.74 2.63
CA GLU A 186 5.78 -10.66 3.34
C GLU A 186 5.57 -9.26 3.91
N SER A 187 6.57 -8.75 4.62
CA SER A 187 6.55 -7.41 5.21
C SER A 187 6.43 -6.32 4.13
N ARG A 188 7.05 -6.52 2.97
CA ARG A 188 6.92 -5.60 1.83
C ARG A 188 5.50 -5.60 1.28
N TYR A 189 4.92 -6.75 0.99
CA TYR A 189 3.56 -6.82 0.44
C TYR A 189 2.50 -6.39 1.44
N ILE A 190 2.61 -6.85 2.68
CA ILE A 190 1.67 -6.49 3.72
C ILE A 190 1.65 -4.97 3.89
N GLN A 191 2.79 -4.28 3.83
CA GLN A 191 2.82 -2.80 3.86
C GLN A 191 2.10 -2.13 2.68
N MET A 192 2.02 -2.76 1.50
CA MET A 192 1.37 -2.20 0.32
C MET A 192 -0.17 -2.21 0.42
N PHE A 193 -0.75 -2.99 1.32
CA PHE A 193 -2.21 -3.04 1.55
C PHE A 193 -2.63 -2.95 3.02
N ILE A 194 -1.67 -2.94 3.95
CA ILE A 194 -1.83 -2.47 5.34
C ILE A 194 -2.06 -0.97 5.36
N SER A 195 -1.71 -0.25 4.30
CA SER A 195 -2.12 1.14 4.15
C SER A 195 -3.61 1.29 4.46
N ASP A 196 -4.48 0.35 4.10
CA ASP A 196 -5.91 0.43 4.44
C ASP A 196 -6.31 -0.21 5.78
N ILE A 197 -5.42 -0.94 6.47
CA ILE A 197 -5.72 -1.72 7.69
C ILE A 197 -5.26 -1.01 8.97
N GLN A 198 -4.27 -0.10 8.89
CA GLN A 198 -3.68 0.59 10.06
C GLN A 198 -4.08 2.07 10.19
N TYR A 199 -5.03 2.56 9.40
CA TYR A 199 -5.57 3.87 9.67
C TYR A 199 -6.44 3.82 10.91
N SER A 200 -6.08 4.60 11.93
CA SER A 200 -7.03 4.92 12.98
C SER A 200 -8.08 5.86 12.40
N SER A 201 -9.35 5.55 12.63
CA SER A 201 -10.47 6.46 12.40
C SER A 201 -10.88 7.20 13.67
N ASN A 202 -10.07 7.13 14.74
CA ASN A 202 -10.37 7.85 15.98
C ASN A 202 -10.21 9.36 15.74
N VAL A 203 -11.34 10.07 15.72
CA VAL A 203 -11.41 11.53 15.51
C VAL A 203 -10.70 12.29 16.63
N GLU A 204 -10.61 11.74 17.85
CA GLU A 204 -9.90 12.35 18.99
C GLU A 204 -8.41 12.57 18.72
N LEU A 205 -7.84 11.88 17.73
CA LEU A 205 -6.45 12.04 17.31
C LEU A 205 -6.26 13.17 16.29
N ILE A 206 -7.30 13.94 15.98
CA ILE A 206 -7.28 15.03 14.99
C ILE A 206 -7.47 16.36 15.68
N THR A 207 -6.69 17.34 15.22
CA THR A 207 -6.87 18.74 15.56
C THR A 207 -7.43 19.50 14.35
N GLU A 208 -8.13 20.61 14.58
CA GLU A 208 -8.60 21.50 13.51
C GLU A 208 -7.46 21.95 12.59
N ALA A 209 -6.27 22.19 13.14
CA ALA A 209 -5.08 22.55 12.37
C ALA A 209 -4.64 21.43 11.40
N MET A 210 -4.69 20.16 11.82
CA MET A 210 -4.39 19.02 10.95
C MET A 210 -5.42 18.90 9.82
N LEU A 211 -6.70 19.08 10.15
CA LEU A 211 -7.77 19.04 9.17
C LEU A 211 -7.64 20.20 8.16
N GLU A 212 -7.35 21.42 8.61
CA GLU A 212 -7.11 22.56 7.74
C GLU A 212 -5.92 22.33 6.78
N GLU A 213 -4.78 21.87 7.31
CA GLU A 213 -3.58 21.61 6.52
C GLU A 213 -3.83 20.59 5.41
N TYR A 214 -4.66 19.58 5.70
CA TYR A 214 -5.12 18.61 4.72
C TYR A 214 -6.09 19.26 3.72
N MET A 215 -7.10 19.98 4.20
CA MET A 215 -8.19 20.53 3.38
C MET A 215 -7.71 21.57 2.38
N LYS A 216 -6.79 22.45 2.76
CA LYS A 216 -6.28 23.49 1.85
C LYS A 216 -5.59 22.93 0.59
N ARG A 217 -5.11 21.68 0.65
CA ARG A 217 -4.48 20.96 -0.47
C ARG A 217 -5.46 20.05 -1.23
N ASN A 218 -6.64 19.80 -0.66
CA ASN A 218 -7.57 18.75 -1.09
C ASN A 218 -9.02 19.25 -1.22
N LEU A 219 -9.25 20.54 -1.49
CA LEU A 219 -10.61 21.12 -1.62
C LEU A 219 -11.47 20.40 -2.67
N SER A 220 -10.85 19.83 -3.70
CA SER A 220 -11.53 19.05 -4.74
C SER A 220 -12.25 17.80 -4.23
N LEU A 221 -11.91 17.32 -3.03
CA LEU A 221 -12.58 16.18 -2.39
C LEU A 221 -13.98 16.53 -1.87
N VAL A 222 -14.23 17.81 -1.59
CA VAL A 222 -15.56 18.32 -1.21
C VAL A 222 -16.33 18.74 -2.45
N GLU A 223 -15.70 19.55 -3.31
CA GLU A 223 -16.29 20.01 -4.56
C GLU A 223 -15.20 20.28 -5.60
N SER A 224 -15.33 19.64 -6.77
CA SER A 224 -14.42 19.85 -7.88
C SER A 224 -14.51 21.30 -8.38
N GLY A 225 -13.35 21.94 -8.53
CA GLY A 225 -13.25 23.31 -9.04
C GLY A 225 -13.14 24.40 -7.97
N LEU A 226 -13.22 24.04 -6.69
CA LEU A 226 -12.89 24.97 -5.60
C LEU A 226 -11.44 25.45 -5.69
N ARG A 227 -11.24 26.76 -5.58
CA ARG A 227 -9.94 27.43 -5.59
C ARG A 227 -9.75 28.17 -4.27
N LEU A 228 -8.69 27.81 -3.55
CA LEU A 228 -8.31 28.44 -2.28
C LEU A 228 -8.03 29.94 -2.50
N ILE A 229 -8.61 30.79 -1.64
CA ILE A 229 -8.26 32.22 -1.55
C ILE A 229 -7.36 32.46 -0.34
N ALA A 230 -7.79 32.01 0.84
CA ALA A 230 -7.07 32.17 2.09
C ALA A 230 -7.46 31.08 3.08
N THR A 231 -6.56 30.73 3.99
CA THR A 231 -6.91 30.04 5.23
C THR A 231 -6.90 31.05 6.38
N GLN A 232 -7.60 30.75 7.47
CA GLN A 232 -7.58 31.54 8.69
C GLN A 232 -7.96 33.02 8.44
N TYR A 233 -8.97 33.25 7.59
CA TYR A 233 -9.37 34.58 7.14
C TYR A 233 -10.07 35.36 8.27
N MET A 234 -9.44 36.45 8.72
CA MET A 234 -9.92 37.25 9.84
C MET A 234 -11.16 38.06 9.49
N LEU A 235 -12.17 37.99 10.35
CA LEU A 235 -13.37 38.83 10.33
C LEU A 235 -13.41 39.73 11.58
N PRO A 236 -14.26 40.77 11.60
CA PRO A 236 -14.42 41.59 12.81
C PRO A 236 -14.82 40.80 14.05
N LYS A 237 -15.62 39.73 13.90
CA LYS A 237 -16.02 38.83 14.99
C LYS A 237 -15.83 37.36 14.61
N GLY A 238 -14.60 36.89 14.73
CA GLY A 238 -14.24 35.50 14.45
C GLY A 238 -13.31 35.37 13.27
N ARG A 239 -13.12 34.14 12.82
CA ARG A 239 -12.15 33.76 11.80
C ARG A 239 -12.73 32.61 11.01
N VAL A 240 -12.63 32.71 9.69
CA VAL A 240 -13.03 31.65 8.77
C VAL A 240 -11.85 30.72 8.55
N ASP A 241 -12.03 29.41 8.74
CA ASP A 241 -10.95 28.45 8.55
C ASP A 241 -10.43 28.45 7.11
N ILE A 242 -11.34 28.34 6.14
CA ILE A 242 -10.97 28.39 4.72
C ILE A 242 -11.95 29.26 3.93
N LEU A 243 -11.41 30.23 3.18
CA LEU A 243 -12.13 31.00 2.18
C LEU A 243 -11.68 30.56 0.79
N ALA A 244 -12.64 30.20 -0.06
CA ALA A 244 -12.42 29.71 -1.41
C ALA A 244 -13.37 30.37 -2.43
N LYS A 245 -13.17 30.09 -3.71
CA LYS A 245 -14.12 30.36 -4.80
C LYS A 245 -14.45 29.08 -5.53
N ASP A 246 -15.72 28.91 -5.89
CA ASP A 246 -16.12 27.81 -6.76
C ASP A 246 -15.82 28.08 -8.25
N SER A 247 -16.20 27.14 -9.11
CA SER A 247 -16.01 27.22 -10.56
C SER A 247 -16.76 28.38 -11.22
N ASN A 248 -17.83 28.88 -10.58
CA ASN A 248 -18.61 30.03 -11.04
C ASN A 248 -18.07 31.36 -10.47
N GLY A 249 -17.02 31.31 -9.64
CA GLY A 249 -16.42 32.48 -9.01
C GLY A 249 -17.16 32.98 -7.77
N VAL A 250 -18.15 32.24 -7.27
CA VAL A 250 -18.88 32.54 -6.03
C VAL A 250 -17.96 32.25 -4.83
N TYR A 251 -17.95 33.13 -3.84
CA TYR A 251 -17.18 32.91 -2.62
C TYR A 251 -17.79 31.79 -1.79
N VAL A 252 -16.95 30.91 -1.27
CA VAL A 252 -17.32 29.77 -0.45
C VAL A 252 -16.57 29.87 0.87
N VAL A 253 -17.32 29.97 1.97
CA VAL A 253 -16.81 29.84 3.32
C VAL A 253 -16.84 28.36 3.68
N ILE A 254 -15.72 27.81 4.15
CA ILE A 254 -15.60 26.42 4.57
C ILE A 254 -15.14 26.43 6.03
N GLU A 255 -16.01 25.95 6.93
CA GLU A 255 -15.75 25.84 8.36
C GLU A 255 -15.50 24.38 8.74
N LEU A 256 -14.45 24.14 9.52
CA LEU A 256 -13.97 22.81 9.87
C LEU A 256 -14.25 22.53 11.34
N LYS A 257 -14.72 21.31 11.65
CA LYS A 257 -14.94 20.86 13.03
C LYS A 257 -14.35 19.48 13.26
N VAL A 258 -13.81 19.26 14.45
CA VAL A 258 -13.34 17.94 14.92
C VAL A 258 -14.28 17.31 15.95
N GLU A 259 -15.28 18.05 16.39
CA GLU A 259 -16.32 17.61 17.32
C GLU A 259 -17.64 18.30 17.00
N GLU A 260 -18.68 17.99 17.76
CA GLU A 260 -19.98 18.65 17.64
C GLU A 260 -19.90 20.10 18.13
N ASP A 261 -20.43 21.04 17.35
CA ASP A 261 -20.43 22.45 17.71
C ASP A 261 -21.71 23.14 17.20
N THR A 262 -22.55 23.59 18.14
CA THR A 262 -23.79 24.31 17.83
C THR A 262 -23.55 25.73 17.29
N ASP A 263 -22.40 26.33 17.58
CA ASP A 263 -22.06 27.67 17.12
C ASP A 263 -21.94 27.73 15.60
N ILE A 264 -21.79 26.57 14.93
CA ILE A 264 -21.77 26.45 13.48
C ILE A 264 -22.98 27.10 12.81
N VAL A 265 -24.15 27.08 13.48
CA VAL A 265 -25.38 27.72 12.99
C VAL A 265 -25.20 29.24 12.93
N TRP A 266 -24.69 29.84 14.00
CA TRP A 266 -24.39 31.27 14.04
C TRP A 266 -23.28 31.64 13.06
N GLN A 267 -22.20 30.86 13.00
CA GLN A 267 -21.08 31.05 12.08
C GLN A 267 -21.56 31.04 10.63
N SER A 268 -22.44 30.10 10.27
CA SER A 268 -23.00 30.00 8.92
C SER A 268 -23.74 31.26 8.48
N LEU A 269 -24.42 31.96 9.39
CA LEU A 269 -25.10 33.21 9.11
C LEU A 269 -24.13 34.39 9.11
N TYR A 270 -23.34 34.53 10.18
CA TYR A 270 -22.48 35.69 10.38
C TYR A 270 -21.37 35.76 9.32
N TYR A 271 -20.64 34.66 9.09
CA TYR A 271 -19.50 34.66 8.16
C TYR A 271 -19.92 34.95 6.72
N ARG A 272 -21.01 34.33 6.24
CA ARG A 272 -21.53 34.64 4.91
C ARG A 272 -21.89 36.11 4.76
N ASN A 273 -22.63 36.67 5.72
CA ASN A 273 -23.07 38.07 5.66
C ASN A 273 -21.89 39.04 5.73
N GLU A 274 -20.88 38.74 6.55
CA GLU A 274 -19.69 39.57 6.65
C GLU A 274 -18.85 39.52 5.36
N ILE A 275 -18.64 38.34 4.77
CA ILE A 275 -17.95 38.21 3.49
C ILE A 275 -18.72 38.91 2.37
N LYS A 276 -20.06 38.82 2.34
CA LYS A 276 -20.90 39.58 1.39
C LYS A 276 -20.61 41.08 1.48
N ARG A 277 -20.57 41.63 2.70
CA ARG A 277 -20.24 43.05 2.94
C ARG A 277 -18.83 43.40 2.51
N ILE A 278 -17.82 42.67 3.01
CA ILE A 278 -16.40 42.96 2.76
C ILE A 278 -16.05 42.84 1.27
N LYS A 279 -16.58 41.83 0.58
CA LYS A 279 -16.30 41.58 -0.84
C LYS A 279 -17.27 42.30 -1.78
N ASN A 280 -18.29 42.97 -1.24
CA ASN A 280 -19.37 43.61 -1.99
C ASN A 280 -20.02 42.67 -3.02
N VAL A 281 -20.47 41.50 -2.54
CA VAL A 281 -21.11 40.47 -3.37
C VAL A 281 -22.48 40.09 -2.82
N ASN A 282 -23.38 39.66 -3.69
CA ASN A 282 -24.74 39.27 -3.32
C ASN A 282 -24.83 37.85 -2.76
N GLU A 283 -23.87 36.99 -3.16
CA GLU A 283 -23.91 35.56 -2.88
C GLU A 283 -22.58 35.07 -2.29
N VAL A 284 -22.72 34.26 -1.24
CA VAL A 284 -21.63 33.53 -0.59
C VAL A 284 -22.23 32.20 -0.14
N ARG A 285 -21.59 31.10 -0.50
CA ARG A 285 -21.98 29.74 -0.07
C ARG A 285 -21.27 29.40 1.24
N PHE A 286 -21.85 28.48 2.00
CA PHE A 286 -21.24 27.98 3.23
C PHE A 286 -21.19 26.46 3.19
N ILE A 287 -20.01 25.92 3.45
CA ILE A 287 -19.77 24.49 3.61
C ILE A 287 -19.27 24.28 5.04
N THR A 288 -19.78 23.26 5.71
CA THR A 288 -19.17 22.77 6.95
C THR A 288 -18.74 21.32 6.79
N VAL A 289 -17.58 21.02 7.36
CA VAL A 289 -16.97 19.69 7.36
C VAL A 289 -16.78 19.27 8.81
N MET A 290 -17.43 18.19 9.23
CA MET A 290 -17.41 17.71 10.63
C MET A 290 -17.41 16.18 10.69
N PRO A 291 -16.96 15.52 11.76
CA PRO A 291 -16.91 14.06 11.81
C PRO A 291 -18.32 13.43 11.76
N LYS A 292 -19.26 14.01 12.49
CA LYS A 292 -20.67 13.64 12.54
C LYS A 292 -21.50 14.88 12.80
N CYS A 293 -22.62 15.04 12.09
CA CYS A 293 -23.56 16.12 12.32
C CYS A 293 -24.82 15.55 12.96
N GLU A 294 -25.11 15.88 14.21
CA GLU A 294 -26.37 15.47 14.83
C GLU A 294 -27.58 16.11 14.13
N ASP A 295 -28.70 15.41 14.11
CA ASP A 295 -29.86 15.79 13.28
C ASP A 295 -30.42 17.17 13.64
N HIS A 296 -30.42 17.53 14.93
CA HIS A 296 -30.91 18.84 15.38
C HIS A 296 -30.04 20.02 14.87
N ILE A 297 -28.72 19.83 14.74
CA ILE A 297 -27.82 20.81 14.12
C ILE A 297 -28.06 20.85 12.62
N PHE A 298 -28.16 19.68 11.99
CA PHE A 298 -28.42 19.58 10.56
C PHE A 298 -29.72 20.29 10.17
N ASP A 299 -30.82 20.05 10.89
CA ASP A 299 -32.13 20.67 10.68
C ASP A 299 -32.07 22.20 10.85
N SER A 300 -31.30 22.67 11.83
CA SER A 300 -31.04 24.10 12.04
C SER A 300 -30.28 24.72 10.86
N LEU A 301 -29.25 24.04 10.36
CA LEU A 301 -28.48 24.48 9.19
C LEU A 301 -29.30 24.45 7.89
N GLN A 302 -30.17 23.45 7.71
CA GLN A 302 -31.10 23.40 6.58
C GLN A 302 -32.12 24.54 6.64
N SER A 303 -32.63 24.87 7.82
CA SER A 303 -33.56 25.99 8.04
C SER A 303 -32.90 27.34 7.73
N VAL A 304 -31.60 27.49 8.02
CA VAL A 304 -30.80 28.67 7.64
C VAL A 304 -30.65 28.79 6.11
N GLY A 305 -30.59 27.66 5.41
CA GLY A 305 -30.51 27.59 3.95
C GLY A 305 -29.15 28.00 3.38
N GLY A 306 -28.80 27.48 2.20
CA GLY A 306 -27.53 27.75 1.52
C GLY A 306 -26.30 27.27 2.30
N VAL A 307 -26.48 26.23 3.10
CA VAL A 307 -25.43 25.54 3.86
C VAL A 307 -25.34 24.09 3.38
N GLU A 308 -24.13 23.65 3.07
CA GLU A 308 -23.83 22.27 2.72
C GLU A 308 -23.04 21.62 3.85
N VAL A 309 -23.43 20.40 4.23
CA VAL A 309 -22.83 19.67 5.34
C VAL A 309 -22.14 18.43 4.80
N PHE A 310 -20.87 18.26 5.13
CA PHE A 310 -20.10 17.07 4.84
C PHE A 310 -19.65 16.42 6.14
N GLU A 311 -20.04 15.16 6.32
CA GLU A 311 -19.50 14.31 7.36
C GLU A 311 -18.19 13.68 6.89
N TYR A 312 -17.27 13.38 7.80
CA TYR A 312 -16.01 12.75 7.44
C TYR A 312 -15.56 11.61 8.35
N ILE A 313 -14.84 10.67 7.75
CA ILE A 313 -14.10 9.62 8.45
C ILE A 313 -12.62 9.84 8.15
N PRO A 314 -11.78 10.10 9.16
CA PRO A 314 -10.38 10.28 8.93
C PRO A 314 -9.62 8.97 8.83
N MET A 315 -8.45 9.05 8.22
CA MET A 315 -7.49 7.97 8.12
C MET A 315 -6.13 8.47 8.64
N ILE A 316 -5.80 8.09 9.87
CA ILE A 316 -4.66 8.60 10.63
C ILE A 316 -3.57 7.53 10.72
N LYS A 317 -2.32 7.91 10.48
CA LYS A 317 -1.15 7.03 10.60
C LYS A 317 0.01 7.79 11.23
N ASN A 318 0.65 7.22 12.24
CA ASN A 318 1.76 7.85 12.97
C ASN A 318 1.41 9.28 13.44
N GLU A 319 0.22 9.46 14.02
CA GLU A 319 -0.30 10.77 14.47
C GLU A 319 -0.46 11.83 13.35
N GLN A 320 -0.40 11.41 12.08
CA GLN A 320 -0.60 12.29 10.93
C GLN A 320 -1.90 11.94 10.20
N LEU A 321 -2.65 12.96 9.81
CA LEU A 321 -3.83 12.81 8.96
C LEU A 321 -3.38 12.52 7.52
N ILE A 322 -3.57 11.29 7.06
CA ILE A 322 -3.13 10.84 5.73
C ILE A 322 -4.22 11.03 4.69
N LYS A 323 -5.47 10.75 5.07
CA LYS A 323 -6.61 10.82 4.16
C LYS A 323 -7.88 11.12 4.94
N VAL A 324 -8.86 11.71 4.25
CA VAL A 324 -10.21 11.91 4.76
C VAL A 324 -11.20 11.36 3.74
N GLN A 325 -12.19 10.60 4.20
CA GLN A 325 -13.34 10.18 3.40
C GLN A 325 -14.51 11.09 3.74
N PHE A 326 -15.11 11.72 2.72
CA PHE A 326 -16.25 12.62 2.91
C PHE A 326 -17.56 11.98 2.47
N LYS A 327 -18.63 12.34 3.16
CA LYS A 327 -20.02 12.04 2.78
C LYS A 327 -20.85 13.30 2.94
N LYS A 328 -21.46 13.76 1.85
CA LYS A 328 -22.43 14.87 1.92
C LYS A 328 -23.66 14.39 2.69
N LYS A 329 -24.05 15.12 3.75
CA LYS A 329 -25.31 14.87 4.46
C LYS A 329 -26.46 15.50 3.67
N SER A 330 -27.49 14.71 3.44
CA SER A 330 -28.70 15.12 2.71
C SER A 330 -29.92 14.77 3.54
N THR A 331 -30.98 15.57 3.45
CA THR A 331 -32.30 15.22 3.97
C THR A 331 -32.73 13.87 3.39
N GLY A 332 -32.93 12.86 4.23
CA GLY A 332 -33.41 11.56 3.78
C GLY A 332 -34.82 11.68 3.23
N THR A 333 -34.99 11.56 1.92
CA THR A 333 -36.30 11.24 1.35
C THR A 333 -36.55 9.76 1.59
N THR A 334 -37.22 9.41 2.68
CA THR A 334 -37.89 8.12 2.80
C THR A 334 -39.13 8.16 1.92
N ASN A 335 -38.95 8.07 0.59
CA ASN A 335 -40.07 7.80 -0.32
C ASN A 335 -40.42 6.31 -0.20
N ILE A 336 -41.21 5.97 0.80
CA ILE A 336 -42.07 4.78 0.74
C ILE A 336 -43.22 5.14 -0.19
N THR A 337 -43.02 4.97 -1.49
CA THR A 337 -44.16 4.77 -2.39
C THR A 337 -44.66 3.35 -2.14
N ASN A 338 -45.65 3.24 -1.26
CA ASN A 338 -46.61 2.15 -1.32
C ASN A 338 -47.28 2.25 -2.70
N VAL A 339 -46.93 1.33 -3.60
CA VAL A 339 -47.78 1.04 -4.75
C VAL A 339 -48.62 -0.16 -4.33
N ALA A 340 -49.92 0.12 -4.16
CA ALA A 340 -50.98 -0.86 -4.06
C ALA A 340 -51.17 -1.61 -5.38
#